data_AF-A0A4S1EMH6-F1
#
_entry.id   AF-A0A4S1EMH6-F1
#
_cell.length_a   1.000
_cell.length_b   1.000
_cell.length_c   1.000
_cell.angle_alpha   90.00
_cell.angle_beta   90.00
_cell.angle_gamma   90.00
#
_symmetry.space_group_name_H-M   'P 1'
#
loop_
_entity.id
_entity.type
_entity.pdbx_description
1 polymer ?
#
loop_
_entity_poly.entity_id
_entity_poly.type
_entity_poly.pdbx_seq_one_letter_code
_entity_poly.pdbx_strand_id
1 'polypeptide(L)'
;DIFPTGYMAAENAGIREGDTVAIWGCGPVGQFAIQSAWMLGAGRVIAIDKVPERLAMARDHGKAETLDFSNVNIYDALMAMTNGRGPDSCID
;
A
#
# COMPACT_ATOMS: atom_id res chain seq x y z
N ASP A 1 -5.48 -11.53 15.92
CA ASP A 1 -4.08 -11.16 15.66
C ASP A 1 -4.04 -10.34 14.37
N ILE A 2 -3.12 -9.39 14.23
CA ILE A 2 -3.10 -8.38 13.15
C ILE A 2 -2.08 -8.67 12.05
N PHE A 3 -0.97 -9.37 12.37
CA PHE A 3 0.02 -9.76 11.36
C PHE A 3 -0.54 -10.75 10.33
N PRO A 4 -1.12 -11.91 10.72
CA PRO A 4 -1.65 -12.87 9.74
C PRO A 4 -2.81 -12.29 8.92
N THR A 5 -3.56 -11.31 9.43
CA THR A 5 -4.58 -10.60 8.64
C THR A 5 -3.95 -9.77 7.53
N GLY A 6 -2.91 -8.99 7.83
CA GLY A 6 -2.18 -8.22 6.82
C GLY A 6 -1.51 -9.11 5.78
N TYR A 7 -0.93 -10.24 6.21
CA TYR A 7 -0.34 -11.23 5.31
C TYR A 7 -1.36 -11.89 4.39
N MET A 8 -2.48 -12.38 4.95
CA MET A 8 -3.56 -13.00 4.19
C MET A 8 -4.15 -12.02 3.16
N ALA A 9 -4.28 -10.74 3.51
CA ALA A 9 -4.76 -9.72 2.57
C ALA A 9 -3.79 -9.56 1.39
N ALA A 10 -2.48 -9.53 1.65
CA ALA A 10 -1.45 -9.45 0.62
C ALA A 10 -1.38 -10.72 -0.25
N GLU A 11 -1.56 -11.89 0.34
CA GLU A 11 -1.65 -13.17 -0.39
C GLU A 11 -2.88 -13.21 -1.30
N ASN A 12 -4.04 -12.80 -0.79
CA ASN A 12 -5.29 -12.72 -1.55
C ASN A 12 -5.23 -11.69 -2.69
N ALA A 13 -4.39 -10.67 -2.56
CA ALA A 13 -4.14 -9.68 -3.62
C ALA A 13 -3.32 -10.24 -4.80
N GLY A 14 -2.85 -11.49 -4.71
CA GLY A 14 -2.22 -12.21 -5.82
C GLY A 14 -0.92 -11.56 -6.31
N ILE A 15 -0.19 -10.90 -5.40
CA ILE A 15 1.02 -10.12 -5.69
C ILE A 15 2.06 -10.99 -6.38
N ARG A 16 2.62 -10.46 -7.47
CA ARG A 16 3.73 -11.06 -8.22
C ARG A 16 4.97 -10.19 -8.11
N GLU A 17 6.11 -10.80 -8.46
CA GLU A 17 7.39 -10.11 -8.49
C GLU A 17 7.33 -8.87 -9.40
N GLY A 18 7.60 -7.70 -8.82
CA GLY A 18 7.62 -6.43 -9.54
C GLY A 18 6.30 -5.65 -9.57
N ASP A 19 5.20 -6.21 -9.05
CA ASP A 19 3.89 -5.55 -9.06
C ASP A 19 3.89 -4.24 -8.28
N THR A 20 3.10 -3.28 -8.74
CA THR A 20 2.74 -2.07 -7.96
C THR A 20 1.48 -2.35 -7.16
N VAL A 21 1.58 -2.26 -5.83
CA VAL A 21 0.48 -2.57 -4.90
C VAL A 21 0.01 -1.30 -4.20
N ALA A 22 -1.28 -0.98 -4.28
CA ALA A 22 -1.88 0.11 -3.51
C ALA A 22 -2.60 -0.43 -2.26
N ILE A 23 -2.41 0.20 -1.12
CA ILE A 23 -2.95 -0.24 0.17
C ILE A 23 -3.73 0.90 0.80
N TRP A 24 -5.03 0.69 1.00
CA TRP A 24 -5.91 1.59 1.73
C TRP A 24 -5.84 1.30 3.23
N GLY A 25 -5.58 2.35 3.99
CA GLY A 25 -5.44 2.28 5.44
C GLY A 25 -4.02 1.92 5.87
N CYS A 26 -3.44 2.79 6.70
CA CYS A 26 -2.12 2.63 7.31
C CYS A 26 -2.21 2.37 8.81
N GLY A 27 -3.33 1.80 9.28
CA GLY A 27 -3.51 1.32 10.65
C GLY A 27 -2.68 0.07 10.94
N PRO A 28 -2.81 -0.55 12.13
CA PRO A 28 -1.96 -1.68 12.52
C PRO A 28 -1.97 -2.85 11.52
N VAL A 29 -3.14 -3.21 10.98
CA VAL A 29 -3.26 -4.25 9.93
C VAL A 29 -2.62 -3.79 8.62
N GLY A 30 -2.88 -2.55 8.20
CA GLY A 30 -2.30 -1.97 6.98
C GLY A 30 -0.78 -1.89 7.00
N GLN A 31 -0.17 -1.59 8.15
CA GLN A 31 1.30 -1.64 8.32
C GLN A 31 1.85 -3.03 8.04
N PHE A 32 1.16 -4.08 8.50
CA PHE A 32 1.55 -5.45 8.21
C PHE A 32 1.19 -5.90 6.80
N ALA A 33 0.15 -5.33 6.18
CA ALA A 33 -0.13 -5.54 4.75
C ALA A 33 0.99 -4.93 3.88
N ILE A 34 1.49 -3.73 4.21
CA ILE A 34 2.63 -3.09 3.54
C ILE A 34 3.87 -3.98 3.60
N GLN A 35 4.24 -4.46 4.79
CA GLN A 35 5.39 -5.36 4.94
C GLN A 35 5.18 -6.68 4.20
N SER A 36 3.97 -7.24 4.26
CA SER A 36 3.64 -8.49 3.59
C SER A 36 3.67 -8.35 2.06
N ALA A 37 3.27 -7.20 1.51
CA ALA A 37 3.37 -6.94 0.08
C ALA A 37 4.82 -7.01 -0.41
N TRP A 38 5.76 -6.42 0.34
CA TRP A 38 7.18 -6.55 0.06
C TRP A 38 7.68 -8.00 0.18
N MET A 39 7.25 -8.71 1.22
CA MET A 39 7.61 -10.13 1.42
C MET A 39 7.15 -11.02 0.26
N LEU A 40 6.03 -10.67 -0.38
CA LEU A 40 5.46 -11.39 -1.51
C LEU A 40 5.96 -10.91 -2.89
N GLY A 41 6.95 -9.99 -2.91
CA GLY A 41 7.65 -9.61 -4.13
C GLY A 41 7.15 -8.35 -4.82
N ALA A 42 6.30 -7.54 -4.19
CA ALA A 42 5.92 -6.24 -4.74
C ALA A 42 7.17 -5.44 -5.15
N GLY A 43 7.16 -4.87 -6.35
CA GLY A 43 8.21 -3.97 -6.81
C GLY A 43 8.03 -2.55 -6.26
N ARG A 44 6.79 -2.19 -5.93
CA ARG A 44 6.41 -0.86 -5.46
C ARG A 44 5.17 -0.94 -4.58
N VAL A 45 5.15 -0.22 -3.46
CA VAL A 45 4.01 -0.17 -2.54
C VAL A 45 3.59 1.27 -2.31
N ILE A 46 2.30 1.56 -2.53
CA ILE A 46 1.70 2.88 -2.36
C ILE A 46 0.66 2.80 -1.24
N ALA A 47 0.94 3.47 -0.12
CA ALA A 47 0.13 3.51 1.09
C ALA A 47 -0.77 4.75 1.11
N ILE A 48 -2.06 4.55 1.37
CA ILE A 48 -3.10 5.59 1.31
C ILE A 48 -3.80 5.68 2.66
N ASP A 49 -3.73 6.83 3.32
CA ASP A 49 -4.42 7.12 4.59
C ASP A 49 -4.62 8.66 4.68
N LYS A 50 -5.18 9.17 5.77
CA LYS A 50 -5.25 10.61 6.09
C LYS A 50 -4.55 10.97 7.39
N VAL A 51 -4.15 9.98 8.19
CA VAL A 51 -3.53 10.20 9.50
C VAL A 51 -2.02 10.34 9.31
N PRO A 52 -1.43 11.53 9.53
CA PRO A 52 -0.02 11.78 9.23
C PRO A 52 0.95 10.82 9.90
N GLU A 53 0.68 10.42 11.15
CA GLU A 53 1.54 9.51 11.91
C GLU A 53 1.53 8.09 11.32
N ARG A 54 0.40 7.66 10.76
CA ARG A 54 0.28 6.37 10.07
C ARG A 54 1.01 6.37 8.73
N LEU A 55 0.89 7.47 7.99
CA LEU A 55 1.65 7.67 6.76
C LEU A 55 3.15 7.77 7.04
N ALA A 56 3.56 8.45 8.12
CA ALA A 56 4.96 8.49 8.54
C ALA A 56 5.48 7.07 8.84
N MET A 57 4.72 6.25 9.57
CA MET A 57 5.08 4.85 9.82
C MET A 57 5.22 4.04 8.53
N ALA A 58 4.26 4.17 7.61
CA ALA A 58 4.26 3.48 6.32
C ALA A 58 5.47 3.88 5.45
N ARG A 59 5.84 5.17 5.46
CA ARG A 59 7.00 5.68 4.71
C ARG A 59 8.32 5.27 5.36
N ASP A 60 8.48 5.57 6.65
CA ASP A 60 9.77 5.53 7.34
C ASP A 60 10.15 4.10 7.74
N HIS A 61 9.17 3.23 8.03
CA HIS A 61 9.39 1.83 8.40
C HIS A 61 8.84 0.84 7.36
N GLY A 62 7.76 1.21 6.67
CA GLY A 62 7.12 0.40 5.62
C GLY A 62 7.77 0.50 4.24
N LYS A 63 8.67 1.46 4.01
CA LYS A 63 9.26 1.79 2.70
C LYS A 63 8.21 2.05 1.61
N ALA A 64 7.00 2.44 1.98
CA ALA A 64 5.92 2.74 1.05
C ALA A 64 5.95 4.21 0.62
N GLU A 65 5.60 4.47 -0.63
CA GLU A 65 5.20 5.82 -1.05
C GLU A 65 3.84 6.15 -0.46
N THR A 66 3.63 7.37 0.00
CA THR A 66 2.42 7.72 0.75
C THR A 66 1.58 8.78 0.06
N LEU A 67 0.26 8.55 0.06
CA LEU A 67 -0.73 9.50 -0.44
C LEU A 67 -1.72 9.83 0.67
N ASP A 68 -1.90 11.13 0.90
CA ASP A 68 -2.92 11.64 1.81
C ASP A 68 -4.20 12.00 1.03
N PHE A 69 -5.24 11.18 1.17
CA PHE A 69 -6.49 11.38 0.43
C PHE A 69 -7.28 12.62 0.88
N SER A 70 -6.88 13.30 1.95
CA SER A 70 -7.42 14.62 2.31
C SER A 70 -6.79 15.77 1.52
N ASN A 71 -5.62 15.53 0.91
CA ASN A 71 -4.83 16.55 0.21
C ASN A 71 -4.77 16.33 -1.31
N VAL A 72 -4.94 15.09 -1.79
CA VAL A 72 -4.84 14.75 -3.21
C VAL A 72 -6.00 13.88 -3.68
N ASN A 73 -6.37 14.00 -4.96
CA ASN A 73 -7.24 13.02 -5.61
C ASN A 73 -6.45 11.74 -5.85
N ILE A 74 -6.82 10.66 -5.15
CA ILE A 74 -6.09 9.39 -5.20
C ILE A 74 -6.14 8.74 -6.58
N TYR A 75 -7.26 8.83 -7.30
CA TYR A 75 -7.35 8.26 -8.64
C TYR A 75 -6.33 8.93 -9.57
N ASP A 76 -6.34 10.27 -9.62
CA ASP A 76 -5.42 11.02 -10.49
C ASP A 76 -3.96 10.79 -10.10
N ALA A 77 -3.66 10.76 -8.80
CA ALA A 77 -2.32 10.49 -8.28
C ALA A 77 -1.84 9.09 -8.68
N LEU A 78 -2.64 8.04 -8.47
CA LEU A 78 -2.29 6.67 -8.85
C LEU A 78 -2.09 6.55 -10.35
N MET A 79 -2.96 7.15 -11.16
CA MET A 79 -2.82 7.16 -12.62
C MET A 79 -1.51 7.85 -13.04
N ALA A 80 -1.18 9.00 -12.47
CA ALA A 80 0.07 9.70 -12.75
C ALA A 80 1.30 8.88 -12.32
N MET A 81 1.26 8.25 -11.14
CA MET A 81 2.36 7.45 -10.60
C MET A 81 2.61 6.14 -11.37
N THR A 82 1.58 5.63 -12.07
CA THR A 82 1.61 4.32 -12.76
C THR A 82 1.50 4.45 -14.27
N ASN A 83 1.87 5.60 -14.83
CA ASN A 83 1.85 5.87 -16.28
C ASN A 83 0.49 5.58 -16.94
N GLY A 84 -0.59 5.87 -16.22
CA GLY A 84 -1.97 5.72 -16.68
C GLY A 84 -2.51 4.29 -16.65
N ARG A 85 -1.79 3.31 -16.09
CA ARG A 85 -2.25 1.92 -16.00
C ARG A 85 -3.05 1.62 -14.72
N GLY A 86 -2.73 2.30 -13.63
CA GLY A 86 -3.17 1.94 -12.28
C GLY A 86 -2.24 0.93 -11.61
N PRO A 87 -2.38 0.71 -10.29
CA PRO A 87 -1.71 -0.38 -9.57
C PRO A 87 -2.12 -1.75 -10.12
N ASP A 88 -1.23 -2.74 -10.00
CA ASP A 88 -1.50 -4.12 -10.40
C ASP A 88 -2.45 -4.82 -9.41
N SER A 89 -2.35 -4.48 -8.12
CA SER A 89 -3.23 -4.99 -7.06
C SER A 89 -3.58 -3.91 -6.04
N CYS A 90 -4.73 -4.07 -5.37
CA CYS A 90 -5.18 -3.22 -4.27
C CYS A 90 -5.55 -4.04 -3.03
N ILE A 91 -5.30 -3.49 -1.84
CA ILE A 91 -5.72 -4.04 -0.54
C ILE A 91 -6.51 -2.96 0.21
N ASP A 92 -7.65 -3.31 0.80
CA ASP A 92 -8.53 -2.46 1.63
C ASP A 92 -8.99 -3.23 2.88
#